data_AF-A0A2C6E5V5-F1
#
_entry.id   AF-A0A2C6E5V5-F1
#
_cell.length_a   1.000
_cell.length_b   1.000
_cell.length_c   1.000
_cell.angle_alpha   90.00
_cell.angle_beta   90.00
_cell.angle_gamma   90.00
#
_symmetry.space_group_name_H-M   'P 1'
#
loop_
_entity.id
_entity.type
_entity.pdbx_description
1 polymer ?
#
loop_
_entity_poly.entity_id
_entity_poly.type
_entity_poly.pdbx_seq_one_letter_code
_entity_poly.pdbx_strand_id
1 'polypeptide(L)'
;MNILKLILFTLFGSTFLAHAGTQYVTQAASNITETSAQLNGYSASTIGLSGETFDYGLTTNYGYSALATPAGINGPVSAQIANLECGTEYHFRFRGDPKPPRTTIQGEDLTFTTAPCGPTIFTNVSFETGGQYYFVAENNGGNTVNANRIAIGPWERFNLIDVNGGNLFDGDTIHIQTATGYYFVAKQGGGAELNANRTVASIWETFTIELPNNPGALIQNGDKVALKSINGHYIQAAGNGGAGANVHATVIGCNATYPCSWEMFKIIF
;
A
#
# COMPACT_ATOMS: atom_id res chain seq x y z
N MET A 1 4.06 35.96 -28.62
CA MET A 1 4.29 34.83 -29.54
C MET A 1 4.61 33.60 -28.70
N ASN A 2 3.59 32.97 -28.14
CA ASN A 2 3.73 31.77 -27.33
C ASN A 2 3.09 30.61 -28.09
N ILE A 3 3.94 29.62 -28.38
CA ILE A 3 3.63 28.45 -29.19
C ILE A 3 2.66 27.58 -28.39
N LEU A 4 1.42 27.52 -28.89
CA LEU A 4 0.41 26.57 -28.44
C LEU A 4 0.91 25.16 -28.79
N LYS A 5 1.30 24.37 -27.80
CA LYS A 5 1.57 22.94 -27.98
C LYS A 5 0.24 22.25 -28.26
N LEU A 6 -0.01 21.97 -29.54
CA LEU A 6 -1.10 21.14 -30.02
C LEU A 6 -0.84 19.70 -29.54
N ILE A 7 -1.53 19.29 -28.47
CA ILE A 7 -1.56 17.89 -28.05
C ILE A 7 -2.43 17.16 -29.07
N LEU A 8 -1.79 16.36 -29.92
CA LEU A 8 -2.46 15.50 -30.88
C LEU A 8 -3.15 14.37 -30.11
N PHE A 9 -4.45 14.51 -29.84
CA PHE A 9 -5.29 13.37 -29.50
C PHE A 9 -5.37 12.51 -30.77
N THR A 10 -4.65 11.40 -30.80
CA THR A 10 -4.92 10.32 -31.76
C THR A 10 -6.30 9.78 -31.46
N LEU A 11 -7.29 10.28 -32.18
CA LEU A 11 -8.60 9.65 -32.29
C LEU A 11 -8.35 8.30 -32.96
N PHE A 12 -8.41 7.20 -32.20
CA PHE A 12 -8.57 5.89 -32.81
C PHE A 12 -9.98 5.85 -33.40
N GLY A 13 -10.11 6.33 -34.64
CA GLY A 13 -11.24 5.98 -35.48
C GLY A 13 -11.15 4.50 -35.77
N SER A 14 -11.83 3.67 -34.98
CA SER A 14 -12.05 2.28 -35.34
C SER A 14 -13.01 2.28 -36.52
N THR A 15 -12.48 2.27 -37.73
CA THR A 15 -13.24 1.91 -38.93
C THR A 15 -13.73 0.49 -38.73
N PHE A 16 -15.01 0.33 -38.41
CA PHE A 16 -15.66 -0.98 -38.40
C PHE A 16 -15.71 -1.49 -39.85
N LEU A 17 -14.74 -2.32 -40.21
CA LEU A 17 -14.93 -3.27 -41.30
C LEU A 17 -16.08 -4.18 -40.86
N ALA A 18 -17.17 -4.20 -41.63
CA ALA A 18 -18.20 -5.22 -41.49
C ALA A 18 -17.54 -6.59 -41.73
N HIS A 19 -17.16 -7.26 -40.65
CA HIS A 19 -16.53 -8.58 -40.72
C HIS A 19 -17.63 -9.63 -40.85
N ALA A 20 -17.54 -10.46 -41.88
CA ALA A 20 -18.41 -11.62 -42.05
C ALA A 20 -17.96 -12.73 -41.07
N GLY A 21 -18.32 -12.62 -39.79
CA GLY A 21 -17.94 -13.62 -38.78
C GLY A 21 -18.40 -13.32 -37.36
N THR A 22 -18.26 -14.29 -36.47
CA THR A 22 -18.40 -14.09 -35.01
C THR A 22 -17.08 -13.58 -34.44
N GLN A 23 -17.11 -12.51 -33.65
CA GLN A 23 -15.96 -11.87 -33.04
C GLN A 23 -16.26 -11.55 -31.57
N TYR A 24 -15.30 -11.85 -30.71
CA TYR A 24 -15.28 -11.41 -29.31
C TYR A 24 -13.97 -10.66 -29.11
N VAL A 25 -14.07 -9.40 -28.71
CA VAL A 25 -12.90 -8.52 -28.52
C VAL A 25 -12.80 -8.19 -27.04
N THR A 26 -11.66 -8.51 -26.44
CA THR A 26 -11.30 -7.98 -25.11
C THR A 26 -10.91 -6.51 -25.28
N GLN A 27 -11.47 -5.62 -24.46
CA GLN A 27 -11.14 -4.19 -24.45
C GLN A 27 -10.54 -3.82 -23.10
N ALA A 28 -9.81 -2.70 -23.04
CA ALA A 28 -9.15 -2.25 -21.83
C ALA A 28 -10.14 -2.14 -20.65
N ALA A 29 -9.71 -2.58 -19.46
CA ALA A 29 -10.49 -2.43 -18.24
C ALA A 29 -10.66 -0.97 -17.85
N SER A 30 -11.74 -0.65 -17.13
CA SER A 30 -12.05 0.69 -16.63
C SER A 30 -12.53 0.62 -15.18
N ASN A 31 -12.73 1.78 -14.54
CA ASN A 31 -13.21 1.86 -13.15
C ASN A 31 -12.41 0.96 -12.19
N ILE A 32 -11.09 0.93 -12.39
CA ILE A 32 -10.16 0.13 -11.61
C ILE A 32 -9.97 0.82 -10.26
N THR A 33 -10.25 0.11 -9.18
CA THR A 33 -10.04 0.54 -7.79
C THR A 33 -8.94 -0.31 -7.16
N GLU A 34 -8.74 -0.18 -5.86
CA GLU A 34 -7.83 -1.03 -5.09
C GLU A 34 -8.28 -2.51 -5.11
N THR A 35 -9.58 -2.78 -5.17
CA THR A 35 -10.11 -4.14 -4.97
C THR A 35 -11.18 -4.55 -6.00
N SER A 36 -11.38 -3.75 -7.06
CA SER A 36 -12.38 -4.01 -8.09
C SER A 36 -11.96 -3.45 -9.45
N ALA A 37 -12.57 -3.96 -10.52
CA ALA A 37 -12.44 -3.41 -11.85
C ALA A 37 -13.67 -3.71 -12.71
N GLN A 38 -13.86 -2.92 -13.76
CA GLN A 38 -14.77 -3.25 -14.86
C GLN A 38 -13.98 -3.84 -16.02
N LEU A 39 -14.27 -5.08 -16.38
CA LEU A 39 -13.75 -5.70 -17.59
C LEU A 39 -14.66 -5.34 -18.77
N ASN A 40 -14.08 -4.89 -19.87
CA ASN A 40 -14.83 -4.43 -21.05
C ASN A 40 -14.58 -5.35 -22.24
N GLY A 41 -15.60 -5.53 -23.06
CA GLY A 41 -15.50 -6.32 -24.27
C GLY A 41 -16.55 -5.94 -25.29
N TYR A 42 -16.41 -6.49 -26.48
CA TYR A 42 -17.35 -6.30 -27.57
C TYR A 42 -17.70 -7.62 -28.21
N SER A 43 -18.99 -7.91 -28.33
CA SER A 43 -19.51 -9.10 -28.99
C SER A 43 -20.08 -8.74 -30.35
N ALA A 44 -19.76 -9.54 -31.36
CA ALA A 44 -20.46 -9.54 -32.64
C ALA A 44 -20.66 -10.99 -33.08
N SER A 45 -21.89 -11.40 -33.35
CA SER A 45 -22.19 -12.71 -33.92
C SER A 45 -23.35 -12.65 -34.90
N THR A 46 -23.22 -13.44 -35.95
CA THR A 46 -24.24 -13.69 -36.97
C THR A 46 -25.06 -14.96 -36.69
N ILE A 47 -24.67 -15.75 -35.69
CA ILE A 47 -25.26 -17.07 -35.36
C ILE A 47 -25.89 -17.10 -33.96
N GLY A 48 -26.03 -15.94 -33.31
CA GLY A 48 -26.60 -15.78 -31.97
C GLY A 48 -25.58 -15.84 -30.85
N LEU A 49 -25.94 -15.29 -29.69
CA LEU A 49 -25.08 -15.08 -28.52
C LEU A 49 -25.76 -15.60 -27.26
N SER A 50 -24.99 -16.15 -26.32
CA SER A 50 -25.52 -16.66 -25.04
C SER A 50 -24.37 -16.86 -24.05
N GLY A 51 -24.48 -16.40 -22.80
CA GLY A 51 -23.53 -16.81 -21.75
C GLY A 51 -22.06 -16.45 -21.99
N GLU A 52 -21.77 -15.30 -22.61
CA GLU A 52 -20.41 -14.79 -22.73
C GLU A 52 -19.83 -14.44 -21.35
N THR A 53 -18.53 -14.65 -21.19
CA THR A 53 -17.86 -14.49 -19.91
C THR A 53 -16.53 -13.77 -20.07
N PHE A 54 -16.07 -13.12 -19.01
CA PHE A 54 -14.69 -12.71 -18.87
C PHE A 54 -13.97 -13.72 -18.00
N ASP A 55 -12.89 -14.31 -18.50
CA ASP A 55 -11.95 -15.06 -17.66
C ASP A 55 -10.91 -14.08 -17.13
N TYR A 56 -10.56 -14.18 -15.84
CA TYR A 56 -9.58 -13.29 -15.22
C TYR A 56 -8.77 -13.99 -14.11
N GLY A 57 -7.57 -13.46 -13.82
CA GLY A 57 -6.74 -13.87 -12.69
C GLY A 57 -5.29 -13.41 -12.77
N LEU A 58 -4.45 -13.88 -11.87
CA LEU A 58 -3.06 -13.40 -11.71
C LEU A 58 -2.10 -13.82 -12.84
N THR A 59 -2.53 -14.74 -13.69
CA THR A 59 -1.75 -15.24 -14.82
C THR A 59 -2.70 -15.51 -15.99
N THR A 60 -2.16 -15.83 -17.16
CA THR A 60 -2.94 -16.27 -18.33
C THR A 60 -3.65 -17.62 -18.15
N ASN A 61 -3.54 -18.26 -16.97
CA ASN A 61 -4.40 -19.38 -16.59
C ASN A 61 -5.74 -18.92 -16.01
N TYR A 62 -5.87 -17.62 -15.68
CA TYR A 62 -7.03 -16.93 -15.15
C TYR A 62 -7.56 -17.57 -13.84
N GLY A 63 -8.30 -18.67 -13.93
CA GLY A 63 -8.83 -19.39 -12.77
C GLY A 63 -10.16 -18.86 -12.24
N TYR A 64 -10.57 -17.64 -12.62
CA TYR A 64 -11.89 -17.07 -12.33
C TYR A 64 -12.63 -16.67 -13.61
N SER A 65 -13.96 -16.62 -13.53
CA SER A 65 -14.81 -16.13 -14.62
C SER A 65 -15.96 -15.27 -14.08
N ALA A 66 -16.37 -14.27 -14.86
CA ALA A 66 -17.53 -13.42 -14.59
C ALA A 66 -18.45 -13.37 -15.82
N LEU A 67 -19.77 -13.34 -15.60
CA LEU A 67 -20.75 -13.22 -16.69
C LEU A 67 -20.71 -11.80 -17.29
N ALA A 68 -20.73 -11.72 -18.63
CA ALA A 68 -20.84 -10.45 -19.33
C ALA A 68 -22.27 -9.89 -19.24
N THR A 69 -22.37 -8.57 -19.10
CA THR A 69 -23.61 -7.80 -19.01
C THR A 69 -23.56 -6.59 -19.95
N PRO A 70 -24.59 -6.33 -20.77
CA PRO A 70 -25.76 -7.19 -21.02
C PRO A 70 -25.36 -8.52 -21.69
N ALA A 71 -26.04 -9.61 -21.35
CA ALA A 71 -25.76 -10.91 -21.94
C ALA A 71 -26.40 -11.02 -23.33
N GLY A 72 -25.73 -11.70 -24.28
CA GLY A 72 -26.34 -12.10 -25.53
C GLY A 72 -26.57 -10.98 -26.57
N ILE A 73 -25.85 -9.87 -26.48
CA ILE A 73 -26.03 -8.72 -27.39
C ILE A 73 -24.87 -8.53 -28.35
N ASN A 74 -25.17 -8.09 -29.57
CA ASN A 74 -24.16 -7.53 -30.47
C ASN A 74 -23.87 -6.09 -30.03
N GLY A 75 -22.71 -5.86 -29.45
CA GLY A 75 -22.37 -4.56 -28.89
C GLY A 75 -21.39 -4.63 -27.72
N PRO A 76 -21.20 -3.49 -27.04
CA PRO A 76 -20.35 -3.43 -25.86
C PRO A 76 -20.98 -4.19 -24.70
N VAL A 77 -20.16 -4.99 -24.02
CA VAL A 77 -20.51 -5.72 -22.81
C VAL A 77 -19.44 -5.49 -21.75
N SER A 78 -19.80 -5.70 -20.49
CA SER A 78 -18.85 -5.56 -19.38
C SER A 78 -19.14 -6.53 -18.24
N ALA A 79 -18.18 -6.68 -17.34
CA ALA A 79 -18.38 -7.37 -16.06
C ALA A 79 -17.70 -6.57 -14.93
N GLN A 80 -18.42 -6.36 -13.83
CA GLN A 80 -17.83 -5.84 -12.59
C GLN A 80 -17.24 -7.00 -11.81
N ILE A 81 -15.96 -6.93 -11.48
CA ILE A 81 -15.25 -7.89 -10.64
C ILE A 81 -14.78 -7.22 -9.36
N ALA A 82 -14.76 -7.96 -8.26
CA ALA A 82 -14.44 -7.47 -6.92
C ALA A 82 -13.59 -8.50 -6.16
N ASN A 83 -13.17 -8.14 -4.93
CA ASN A 83 -12.27 -8.93 -4.08
C ASN A 83 -10.92 -9.18 -4.75
N LEU A 84 -10.43 -8.18 -5.50
CA LEU A 84 -9.08 -8.19 -6.05
C LEU A 84 -8.08 -7.73 -4.99
N GLU A 85 -6.84 -8.18 -5.13
CA GLU A 85 -5.70 -7.70 -4.36
C GLU A 85 -5.28 -6.33 -4.88
N CYS A 86 -4.96 -5.40 -3.98
CA CYS A 86 -4.48 -4.07 -4.30
C CYS A 86 -3.03 -4.07 -4.79
N GLY A 87 -2.68 -3.13 -5.67
CA GLY A 87 -1.36 -3.04 -6.29
C GLY A 87 -0.99 -4.24 -7.17
N THR A 88 -1.95 -5.06 -7.57
CA THR A 88 -1.73 -6.36 -8.22
C THR A 88 -2.11 -6.29 -9.69
N GLU A 89 -1.26 -6.85 -10.56
CA GLU A 89 -1.56 -7.05 -11.98
C GLU A 89 -2.44 -8.29 -12.19
N TYR A 90 -3.49 -8.12 -12.98
CA TYR A 90 -4.42 -9.17 -13.38
C TYR A 90 -4.45 -9.29 -14.90
N HIS A 91 -4.46 -10.53 -15.39
CA HIS A 91 -4.77 -10.90 -16.76
C HIS A 91 -6.28 -11.12 -16.90
N PHE A 92 -6.85 -10.74 -18.04
CA PHE A 92 -8.22 -11.08 -18.40
C PHE A 92 -8.41 -11.19 -19.91
N ARG A 93 -9.41 -11.99 -20.30
CA ARG A 93 -9.87 -12.07 -21.69
C ARG A 93 -11.38 -12.22 -21.77
N PHE A 94 -11.96 -11.71 -22.85
CA PHE A 94 -13.37 -11.92 -23.16
C PHE A 94 -13.56 -13.22 -23.94
N ARG A 95 -14.48 -14.08 -23.51
CA ARG A 95 -14.73 -15.41 -24.07
C ARG A 95 -16.19 -15.56 -24.46
N GLY A 96 -16.42 -15.97 -25.71
CA GLY A 96 -17.75 -16.28 -26.22
C GLY A 96 -18.32 -17.61 -25.73
N ASP A 97 -19.62 -17.82 -25.99
CA ASP A 97 -20.32 -19.08 -25.67
C ASP A 97 -19.67 -20.29 -26.36
N PRO A 98 -19.28 -21.34 -25.62
CA PRO A 98 -18.89 -22.61 -26.22
C PRO A 98 -20.07 -23.47 -26.71
N LYS A 99 -21.33 -23.03 -26.64
CA LYS A 99 -22.48 -23.89 -26.95
C LYS A 99 -22.37 -24.50 -28.36
N PRO A 100 -22.39 -25.84 -28.50
CA PRO A 100 -22.31 -26.51 -29.79
C PRO A 100 -23.37 -25.99 -30.77
N PRO A 101 -23.04 -25.83 -32.07
CA PRO A 101 -21.82 -26.30 -32.73
C PRO A 101 -20.63 -25.32 -32.69
N ARG A 102 -20.64 -24.30 -31.81
CA ARG A 102 -19.61 -23.24 -31.80
C ARG A 102 -18.30 -23.76 -31.21
N THR A 103 -17.19 -23.40 -31.84
CA THR A 103 -15.89 -23.40 -31.18
C THR A 103 -15.78 -22.15 -30.31
N THR A 104 -15.16 -22.26 -29.14
CA THR A 104 -14.91 -21.11 -28.27
C THR A 104 -14.01 -20.11 -29.00
N ILE A 105 -14.56 -18.98 -29.43
CA ILE A 105 -13.78 -17.83 -29.89
C ILE A 105 -13.52 -16.95 -28.67
N GLN A 106 -12.26 -16.55 -28.49
CA GLN A 106 -11.81 -15.72 -27.39
C GLN A 106 -11.13 -14.47 -27.94
N GLY A 107 -11.25 -13.38 -27.22
CA GLY A 107 -10.46 -12.19 -27.44
C GLY A 107 -9.02 -12.37 -26.94
N GLU A 108 -8.20 -11.37 -27.23
CA GLU A 108 -6.82 -11.30 -26.76
C GLU A 108 -6.75 -11.22 -25.23
N ASP A 109 -5.63 -11.66 -24.68
CA ASP A 109 -5.28 -11.41 -23.29
C ASP A 109 -4.89 -9.94 -23.10
N LEU A 110 -5.51 -9.27 -22.14
CA LEU A 110 -5.12 -7.94 -21.69
C LEU A 110 -4.83 -7.97 -20.19
N THR A 111 -4.05 -7.00 -19.72
CA THR A 111 -3.80 -6.81 -18.29
C THR A 111 -4.38 -5.51 -17.78
N PHE A 112 -4.61 -5.46 -16.47
CA PHE A 112 -4.81 -4.23 -15.71
C PHE A 112 -4.16 -4.37 -14.33
N THR A 113 -3.82 -3.25 -13.69
CA THR A 113 -3.27 -3.23 -12.34
C THR A 113 -4.23 -2.49 -11.42
N THR A 114 -4.63 -3.10 -10.32
CA THR A 114 -5.42 -2.44 -9.28
C THR A 114 -4.67 -1.26 -8.67
N ALA A 115 -5.39 -0.31 -8.08
CA ALA A 115 -4.73 0.79 -7.38
C ALA A 115 -3.90 0.26 -6.19
N PRO A 116 -2.79 0.93 -5.82
CA PRO A 116 -1.98 0.56 -4.66
C PRO A 116 -2.82 0.47 -3.39
N CYS A 117 -2.41 -0.35 -2.43
CA CYS A 117 -3.12 -0.50 -1.18
C CYS A 117 -3.19 0.83 -0.42
N GLY A 118 -4.35 1.13 0.17
CA GLY A 118 -4.48 2.23 1.11
C GLY A 118 -3.71 1.95 2.42
N PRO A 119 -3.38 2.98 3.22
CA PRO A 119 -2.61 2.82 4.45
C PRO A 119 -3.24 1.87 5.47
N THR A 120 -2.44 0.98 6.07
CA THR A 120 -2.85 0.11 7.18
C THR A 120 -2.50 0.76 8.51
N ILE A 121 -3.42 0.74 9.48
CA ILE A 121 -3.18 1.29 10.83
C ILE A 121 -3.11 0.17 11.86
N PHE A 122 -1.97 0.04 12.53
CA PHE A 122 -1.78 -0.79 13.71
C PHE A 122 -1.93 0.08 14.96
N THR A 123 -2.98 -0.16 15.75
CA THR A 123 -3.28 0.62 16.95
C THR A 123 -2.61 0.04 18.19
N ASN A 124 -2.33 0.87 19.21
CA ASN A 124 -1.73 0.49 20.49
C ASN A 124 -0.29 -0.03 20.42
N VAL A 125 0.43 0.32 19.35
CA VAL A 125 1.83 -0.06 19.17
C VAL A 125 2.70 0.66 20.20
N SER A 126 3.62 -0.07 20.82
CA SER A 126 4.62 0.48 21.75
C SER A 126 6.03 0.07 21.32
N PHE A 127 7.02 0.89 21.66
CA PHE A 127 8.43 0.62 21.36
C PHE A 127 9.21 0.54 22.68
N GLU A 128 9.80 -0.61 22.96
CA GLU A 128 10.64 -0.84 24.15
C GLU A 128 12.12 -0.79 23.78
N THR A 129 12.89 -0.02 24.54
CA THR A 129 14.35 0.06 24.42
C THR A 129 15.03 -1.18 24.97
N GLY A 130 16.32 -1.38 24.67
CA GLY A 130 17.13 -2.44 25.29
C GLY A 130 17.22 -2.37 26.82
N GLY A 131 16.87 -1.23 27.41
CA GLY A 131 16.90 -0.96 28.86
C GLY A 131 15.54 -1.17 29.52
N GLN A 132 14.55 -1.73 28.80
CA GLN A 132 13.18 -1.96 29.27
C GLN A 132 12.44 -0.66 29.61
N TYR A 133 12.74 0.41 28.88
CA TYR A 133 11.95 1.65 28.90
C TYR A 133 11.13 1.77 27.62
N TYR A 134 10.00 2.45 27.70
CA TYR A 134 9.11 2.67 26.56
C TYR A 134 9.24 4.08 25.99
N PHE A 135 9.01 4.21 24.69
CA PHE A 135 8.79 5.52 24.06
C PHE A 135 7.59 6.21 24.67
N VAL A 136 7.67 7.53 24.88
CA VAL A 136 6.65 8.32 25.59
C VAL A 136 6.44 9.63 24.86
N ALA A 137 5.21 9.90 24.43
CA ALA A 137 4.79 11.25 24.08
C ALA A 137 4.02 11.85 25.26
N GLU A 138 4.71 12.68 26.05
CA GLU A 138 4.11 13.31 27.24
C GLU A 138 2.81 14.05 26.84
N ASN A 139 1.76 13.91 27.66
CA ASN A 139 0.43 14.45 27.37
C ASN A 139 -0.17 14.01 26.01
N ASN A 140 0.26 12.86 25.47
CA ASN A 140 -0.06 12.39 24.12
C ASN A 140 0.37 13.33 22.98
N GLY A 141 1.41 14.14 23.18
CA GLY A 141 2.03 14.94 22.12
C GLY A 141 2.09 16.43 22.42
N GLY A 142 2.48 17.20 21.39
CA GLY A 142 2.77 18.63 21.45
C GLY A 142 4.24 18.97 21.76
N ASN A 143 5.08 17.99 22.11
CA ASN A 143 6.48 18.21 22.50
C ASN A 143 7.39 17.01 22.13
N THR A 144 8.62 16.97 22.68
CA THR A 144 9.63 15.92 22.51
C THR A 144 9.15 14.53 22.99
N VAL A 145 9.65 13.47 22.35
CA VAL A 145 9.45 12.07 22.74
C VAL A 145 10.59 11.59 23.65
N ASN A 146 10.24 10.89 24.74
CA ASN A 146 11.18 10.37 25.74
C ASN A 146 11.25 8.83 25.71
N ALA A 147 12.28 8.23 26.33
CA ALA A 147 12.34 6.80 26.62
C ALA A 147 12.64 6.55 28.11
N ASN A 148 11.69 6.83 29.01
CA ASN A 148 11.93 6.82 30.46
C ASN A 148 10.83 6.15 31.32
N ARG A 149 9.86 5.47 30.70
CA ARG A 149 8.77 4.79 31.42
C ARG A 149 9.01 3.29 31.46
N ILE A 150 8.71 2.66 32.59
CA ILE A 150 8.90 1.21 32.83
C ILE A 150 7.62 0.38 32.60
N ALA A 151 6.53 1.03 32.19
CA ALA A 151 5.25 0.37 31.94
C ALA A 151 4.51 1.09 30.81
N ILE A 152 3.72 0.32 30.05
CA ILE A 152 2.91 0.83 28.94
C ILE A 152 1.59 1.39 29.48
N GLY A 153 1.50 2.71 29.53
CA GLY A 153 0.29 3.47 29.80
C GLY A 153 -0.31 4.08 28.53
N PRO A 154 -1.17 5.10 28.67
CA PRO A 154 -1.76 5.80 27.54
C PRO A 154 -0.76 6.57 26.67
N TRP A 155 0.37 7.02 27.22
CA TRP A 155 1.34 7.89 26.53
C TRP A 155 2.43 7.12 25.79
N GLU A 156 2.48 5.81 26.02
CA GLU A 156 3.44 4.87 25.43
C GLU A 156 2.82 4.08 24.26
N ARG A 157 1.54 4.31 23.97
CA ARG A 157 0.78 3.68 22.90
C ARG A 157 0.58 4.62 21.73
N PHE A 158 0.87 4.12 20.53
CA PHE A 158 0.83 4.87 19.28
C PHE A 158 0.03 4.11 18.22
N ASN A 159 -0.40 4.84 17.20
CA ASN A 159 -0.84 4.27 15.93
C ASN A 159 0.37 4.23 15.00
N LEU A 160 0.72 3.04 14.53
CA LEU A 160 1.68 2.85 13.46
C LEU A 160 0.91 2.79 12.15
N ILE A 161 1.16 3.73 11.26
CA ILE A 161 0.48 3.84 9.97
C ILE A 161 1.48 3.39 8.92
N ASP A 162 1.26 2.22 8.35
CA ASP A 162 1.94 1.73 7.16
C ASP A 162 1.35 2.45 5.94
N VAL A 163 2.18 3.24 5.27
CA VAL A 163 1.78 4.14 4.18
C VAL A 163 1.50 3.36 2.90
N ASN A 164 2.21 2.26 2.65
CA ASN A 164 1.99 1.40 1.48
C ASN A 164 0.93 0.33 1.72
N GLY A 165 0.52 0.12 2.96
CA GLY A 165 -0.60 -0.73 3.33
C GLY A 165 -0.31 -2.22 3.19
N GLY A 166 -1.33 -3.02 3.51
CA GLY A 166 -1.19 -4.48 3.62
C GLY A 166 -0.56 -4.89 4.95
N ASN A 167 0.30 -5.93 4.89
CA ASN A 167 1.05 -6.42 6.04
C ASN A 167 2.32 -5.58 6.23
N LEU A 168 2.74 -5.36 7.48
CA LEU A 168 3.92 -4.57 7.80
C LEU A 168 5.22 -5.38 7.61
N PHE A 169 6.02 -5.05 6.62
CA PHE A 169 7.31 -5.67 6.29
C PHE A 169 8.50 -4.76 6.61
N ASP A 170 9.69 -5.37 6.72
CA ASP A 170 10.96 -4.65 6.63
C ASP A 170 11.02 -3.81 5.34
N GLY A 171 11.39 -2.54 5.49
CA GLY A 171 11.50 -1.58 4.40
C GLY A 171 10.24 -0.75 4.16
N ASP A 172 9.14 -1.04 4.86
CA ASP A 172 7.90 -0.26 4.71
C ASP A 172 8.08 1.19 5.17
N THR A 173 7.36 2.07 4.49
CA THR A 173 7.31 3.48 4.84
C THR A 173 6.16 3.70 5.81
N ILE A 174 6.46 4.29 6.96
CA ILE A 174 5.52 4.41 8.08
C ILE A 174 5.43 5.85 8.60
N HIS A 175 4.31 6.14 9.25
CA HIS A 175 4.14 7.23 10.20
C HIS A 175 3.86 6.66 11.59
N ILE A 176 4.30 7.37 12.64
CA ILE A 176 3.94 7.04 14.03
C ILE A 176 3.12 8.20 14.57
N GLN A 177 1.90 7.93 15.00
CA GLN A 177 0.95 8.93 15.46
C GLN A 177 0.54 8.64 16.91
N THR A 178 0.57 9.67 17.75
CA THR A 178 0.01 9.63 19.11
C THR A 178 -1.51 9.50 19.09
N ALA A 179 -2.09 9.07 20.22
CA ALA A 179 -3.54 8.94 20.36
C ALA A 179 -4.32 10.26 20.15
N THR A 180 -3.67 11.43 20.24
CA THR A 180 -4.29 12.74 19.99
C THR A 180 -3.98 13.31 18.61
N GLY A 181 -3.37 12.54 17.71
CA GLY A 181 -3.19 12.90 16.31
C GLY A 181 -1.86 13.59 15.99
N TYR A 182 -0.96 13.75 16.95
CA TYR A 182 0.39 14.26 16.67
C TYR A 182 1.30 13.17 16.11
N TYR A 183 2.03 13.49 15.06
CA TYR A 183 3.01 12.63 14.41
C TYR A 183 4.39 12.81 15.01
N PHE A 184 5.14 11.71 15.04
CA PHE A 184 6.57 11.71 15.33
C PHE A 184 7.33 12.46 14.22
N VAL A 185 8.35 13.22 14.59
CA VAL A 185 9.07 14.15 13.70
C VAL A 185 10.57 13.98 13.89
N ALA A 186 11.27 13.56 12.85
CA ALA A 186 12.72 13.68 12.76
C ALA A 186 13.07 15.14 12.39
N LYS A 187 13.22 16.00 13.39
CA LYS A 187 13.51 17.43 13.15
C LYS A 187 14.80 17.58 12.34
N GLN A 188 14.78 18.48 11.34
CA GLN A 188 15.87 18.66 10.36
C GLN A 188 16.19 17.39 9.53
N GLY A 189 15.27 16.43 9.49
CA GLY A 189 15.41 15.16 8.80
C GLY A 189 16.29 14.14 9.53
N GLY A 190 16.61 14.37 10.81
CA GLY A 190 17.62 13.63 11.57
C GLY A 190 18.81 14.53 11.87
N GLY A 191 19.43 14.40 13.04
CA GLY A 191 20.43 15.31 13.59
C GLY A 191 20.01 16.00 14.90
N ALA A 192 18.78 15.80 15.35
CA ALA A 192 18.20 16.44 16.54
C ALA A 192 17.23 15.51 17.29
N GLU A 193 16.56 16.07 18.31
CA GLU A 193 15.52 15.43 19.12
C GLU A 193 14.32 14.97 18.28
N LEU A 194 13.78 13.80 18.61
CA LEU A 194 12.52 13.29 18.09
C LEU A 194 11.34 13.98 18.79
N ASN A 195 10.45 14.60 18.02
CA ASN A 195 9.26 15.27 18.56
C ASN A 195 7.98 14.53 18.20
N ALA A 196 6.89 14.77 18.93
CA ALA A 196 5.53 14.37 18.56
C ALA A 196 4.62 15.62 18.54
N ASN A 197 4.81 16.53 17.57
CA ASN A 197 4.22 17.88 17.62
C ASN A 197 3.69 18.41 16.27
N ARG A 198 3.41 17.53 15.31
CA ARG A 198 2.79 17.90 14.02
C ARG A 198 1.48 17.17 13.84
N THR A 199 0.45 17.86 13.34
CA THR A 199 -0.89 17.27 13.14
C THR A 199 -1.13 16.80 11.70
N VAL A 200 -0.14 16.98 10.82
CA VAL A 200 -0.15 16.55 9.43
C VAL A 200 1.22 15.95 9.14
N ALA A 201 1.23 14.74 8.59
CA ALA A 201 2.46 14.08 8.18
C ALA A 201 2.98 14.64 6.85
N SER A 202 4.29 14.81 6.77
CA SER A 202 5.03 15.12 5.57
C SER A 202 6.39 14.43 5.64
N ILE A 203 7.39 14.98 4.96
CA ILE A 203 8.71 14.35 4.80
C ILE A 203 9.47 14.16 6.13
N TRP A 204 9.23 14.97 7.15
CA TRP A 204 9.92 14.83 8.46
C TRP A 204 9.20 13.87 9.41
N GLU A 205 7.95 13.54 9.14
CA GLU A 205 7.15 12.58 9.90
C GLU A 205 7.21 11.16 9.31
N THR A 206 7.95 11.02 8.20
CA THR A 206 8.08 9.79 7.42
C THR A 206 9.34 9.04 7.80
N PHE A 207 9.16 7.76 8.14
CA PHE A 207 10.25 6.85 8.50
C PHE A 207 10.17 5.56 7.67
N THR A 208 11.29 4.89 7.49
CA THR A 208 11.35 3.49 7.09
C THR A 208 11.48 2.64 8.35
N ILE A 209 10.65 1.61 8.49
CA ILE A 209 10.83 0.60 9.52
C ILE A 209 11.69 -0.53 8.98
N GLU A 210 12.71 -0.92 9.72
CA GLU A 210 13.66 -1.95 9.29
C GLU A 210 13.76 -3.07 10.34
N LEU A 211 14.03 -4.30 9.88
CA LEU A 211 14.43 -5.46 10.65
C LEU A 211 15.92 -5.77 10.36
N PRO A 212 16.87 -5.10 11.03
CA PRO A 212 18.30 -5.28 10.73
C PRO A 212 18.79 -6.73 10.86
N ASN A 213 18.15 -7.52 11.73
CA ASN A 213 18.50 -8.92 11.96
C ASN A 213 17.75 -9.92 11.07
N ASN A 214 16.73 -9.46 10.33
CA ASN A 214 15.93 -10.29 9.43
C ASN A 214 15.36 -9.49 8.24
N PRO A 215 16.21 -8.98 7.33
CA PRO A 215 15.75 -8.12 6.24
C PRO A 215 14.74 -8.82 5.31
N GLY A 216 13.76 -8.06 4.82
CA GLY A 216 12.66 -8.51 3.96
C GLY A 216 11.55 -9.32 4.65
N ALA A 217 11.65 -9.55 5.96
CA ALA A 217 10.64 -10.33 6.69
C ALA A 217 9.43 -9.51 7.13
N LEU A 218 8.34 -10.22 7.43
CA LEU A 218 7.16 -9.67 8.11
C LEU A 218 7.56 -9.22 9.52
N ILE A 219 7.15 -8.03 9.93
CA ILE A 219 7.36 -7.50 11.28
C ILE A 219 6.29 -8.09 12.21
N GLN A 220 6.75 -8.70 13.30
CA GLN A 220 5.92 -9.37 14.29
C GLN A 220 6.10 -8.77 15.69
N ASN A 221 5.12 -9.07 16.56
CA ASN A 221 5.19 -8.68 17.96
C ASN A 221 6.44 -9.25 18.63
N GLY A 222 7.26 -8.38 19.24
CA GLY A 222 8.50 -8.75 19.90
C GLY A 222 9.75 -8.62 19.03
N ASP A 223 9.61 -8.29 17.74
CA ASP A 223 10.75 -8.06 16.88
C ASP A 223 11.52 -6.80 17.26
N LYS A 224 12.83 -6.82 17.02
CA LYS A 224 13.69 -5.66 17.22
C LYS A 224 13.81 -4.88 15.92
N VAL A 225 13.11 -3.76 15.85
CA VAL A 225 13.05 -2.90 14.67
C VAL A 225 13.94 -1.67 14.83
N ALA A 226 14.39 -1.13 13.71
CA ALA A 226 15.02 0.19 13.64
C ALA A 226 14.11 1.14 12.84
N LEU A 227 14.11 2.42 13.19
CA LEU A 227 13.26 3.44 12.56
C LEU A 227 14.17 4.49 11.93
N LYS A 228 14.20 4.54 10.60
CA LYS A 228 15.10 5.38 9.81
C LYS A 228 14.37 6.58 9.24
N SER A 229 14.88 7.80 9.44
CA SER A 229 14.36 8.99 8.76
C SER A 229 14.67 8.95 7.27
N ILE A 230 14.01 9.82 6.51
CA ILE A 230 14.24 9.97 5.07
C ILE A 230 15.69 10.35 4.69
N ASN A 231 16.45 10.98 5.60
CA ASN A 231 17.86 11.32 5.36
C ASN A 231 18.83 10.21 5.84
N GLY A 232 18.32 9.04 6.23
CA GLY A 232 19.13 7.89 6.60
C GLY A 232 19.61 7.88 8.05
N HIS A 233 19.04 8.71 8.94
CA HIS A 233 19.36 8.68 10.35
C HIS A 233 18.40 7.79 11.13
N TYR A 234 18.91 7.03 12.11
CA TYR A 234 18.08 6.18 12.95
C TYR A 234 17.69 6.85 14.26
N ILE A 235 16.44 6.61 14.68
CA ILE A 235 15.96 6.90 16.03
C ILE A 235 16.84 6.14 17.04
N GLN A 236 17.28 6.83 18.09
CA GLN A 236 18.23 6.35 19.10
C GLN A 236 17.75 6.71 20.51
N ALA A 237 17.71 5.72 21.40
CA ALA A 237 17.59 5.94 22.84
C ALA A 237 18.96 5.81 23.50
N ALA A 238 19.64 6.94 23.71
CA ALA A 238 20.99 6.96 24.29
C ALA A 238 21.04 6.23 25.64
N GLY A 239 22.04 5.37 25.82
CA GLY A 239 22.22 4.58 27.04
C GLY A 239 21.15 3.50 27.27
N ASN A 240 20.40 3.11 26.23
CA ASN A 240 19.22 2.23 26.31
C ASN A 240 18.00 2.84 27.04
N GLY A 241 17.96 4.17 27.23
CA GLY A 241 16.85 4.86 27.91
C GLY A 241 17.02 4.99 29.43
N GLY A 242 16.07 5.70 30.04
CA GLY A 242 15.89 5.83 31.49
C GLY A 242 17.10 6.28 32.31
N ALA A 243 17.77 7.35 31.90
CA ALA A 243 18.96 7.94 32.52
C ALA A 243 19.26 7.55 33.99
N GLY A 244 20.47 7.01 34.22
CA GLY A 244 21.02 6.75 35.55
C GLY A 244 21.13 8.00 36.43
N ALA A 245 21.43 7.78 37.72
CA ALA A 245 21.31 8.75 38.82
C ALA A 245 22.08 10.07 38.60
N ASN A 246 21.46 11.02 37.89
CA ASN A 246 21.54 12.49 37.97
C ASN A 246 20.83 13.05 36.71
N VAL A 247 19.61 13.57 36.92
CA VAL A 247 18.49 13.51 35.97
C VAL A 247 18.57 14.50 34.80
N HIS A 248 18.54 13.98 33.57
CA HIS A 248 17.78 14.55 32.45
C HIS A 248 17.04 13.40 31.75
N ALA A 249 15.88 13.68 31.14
CA ALA A 249 15.21 12.71 30.27
C ALA A 249 16.20 12.27 29.17
N THR A 250 16.26 10.97 28.85
CA THR A 250 16.84 10.58 27.57
C THR A 250 15.87 11.04 26.50
N VAL A 251 16.16 12.22 25.94
CA VAL A 251 15.56 12.63 24.69
C VAL A 251 16.04 11.65 23.64
N ILE A 252 15.08 11.03 22.95
CA ILE A 252 15.38 10.14 21.84
C ILE A 252 15.86 11.04 20.68
N GLY A 253 17.04 10.75 20.13
CA GLY A 253 17.60 11.47 18.98
C GLY A 253 17.39 10.70 17.69
N CYS A 254 17.62 11.32 16.53
CA CYS A 254 17.64 10.63 15.24
C CYS A 254 18.98 10.90 14.55
N ASN A 255 20.07 10.28 15.02
CA ASN A 255 21.44 10.72 14.68
C ASN A 255 22.37 9.59 14.22
N ALA A 256 21.99 8.33 14.44
CA ALA A 256 22.84 7.19 14.09
C ALA A 256 22.79 6.90 12.58
N THR A 257 23.88 6.38 12.01
CA THR A 257 23.97 6.01 10.57
C THR A 257 23.97 4.50 10.34
N TYR A 258 24.01 3.70 11.42
CA TYR A 258 23.86 2.24 11.41
C TYR A 258 23.12 1.82 12.69
N PRO A 259 22.17 0.86 12.62
CA PRO A 259 21.45 0.42 13.80
C PRO A 259 22.31 -0.53 14.65
N CYS A 260 22.49 -0.20 15.93
CA CYS A 260 23.03 -1.13 16.93
C CYS A 260 22.08 -1.21 18.13
N SER A 261 22.54 -1.73 19.27
CA SER A 261 21.66 -1.99 20.42
C SER A 261 20.89 -0.77 20.93
N TRP A 262 21.35 0.47 20.68
CA TRP A 262 20.70 1.71 21.12
C TRP A 262 19.68 2.28 20.12
N GLU A 263 19.65 1.78 18.88
CA GLU A 263 18.76 2.17 17.78
C GLU A 263 17.74 1.08 17.43
N MET A 264 17.76 -0.02 18.17
CA MET A 264 16.86 -1.14 17.97
C MET A 264 15.86 -1.23 19.13
N PHE A 265 14.58 -1.26 18.77
CA PHE A 265 13.48 -1.23 19.71
C PHE A 265 12.62 -2.47 19.52
N LYS A 266 12.25 -3.12 20.62
CA LYS A 266 11.28 -4.20 20.58
C LYS A 266 9.90 -3.59 20.29
N ILE A 267 9.32 -3.91 19.14
CA ILE A 267 7.96 -3.49 18.79
C ILE A 267 6.94 -4.39 19.50
N ILE A 268 5.89 -3.78 20.02
CA ILE A 268 4.80 -4.47 20.73
C ILE A 268 3.49 -4.02 20.11
N PHE A 269 2.63 -4.98 19.73
CA PHE A 269 1.29 -4.73 19.19
C PHE A 269 0.21 -4.98 20.26
#